data_AF-A0A261W0T6-F1
#
_entry.id   AF-A0A261W0T6-F1
#
_cell.length_a   1.000
_cell.length_b   1.000
_cell.length_c   1.000
_cell.angle_alpha   90.00
_cell.angle_beta   90.00
_cell.angle_gamma   90.00
#
_symmetry.space_group_name_H-M   'P 1'
#
loop_
_entity.id
_entity.type
_entity.pdbx_description
1 polymer ?
#
loop_
_entity_poly.entity_id
_entity_poly.type
_entity_poly.pdbx_seq_one_letter_code
_entity_poly.pdbx_strand_id
1 'polypeptide(L)' 'MGEAETDWRQADDYYWAGAPGWTICRVWVGGAYRYELWHTRDGVGRMVGSRASFQGAVALFEQQAKG' A
#
# COMPACT_ATOMS: atom_id res chain seq x y z
N MET A 1 5.09 17.71 14.91
CA MET A 1 5.53 16.37 14.46
C MET A 1 4.65 16.08 13.26
N GLY A 2 5.15 16.36 12.05
CA GLY A 2 4.32 16.32 10.85
C GLY A 2 4.03 14.87 10.47
N GLU A 3 2.79 14.44 10.63
CA GLU A 3 2.29 13.27 9.92
C GLU A 3 2.48 13.56 8.44
N ALA A 4 3.36 12.79 7.79
CA ALA A 4 3.28 12.65 6.35
C ALA A 4 1.96 11.91 6.07
N GLU A 5 0.84 12.64 6.11
CA GLU A 5 -0.43 12.29 5.48
C GLU A 5 -0.14 12.12 4.00
N THR A 6 0.47 10.99 3.67
CA THR A 6 0.53 10.49 2.32
C THR A 6 -0.91 10.19 1.95
N ASP A 7 -1.40 10.69 0.80
CA ASP A 7 -2.79 10.70 0.28
C ASP A 7 -3.52 9.33 0.18
N TRP A 8 -3.30 8.42 1.12
CA TRP A 8 -3.94 7.12 1.21
C TRP A 8 -5.33 7.27 1.82
N ARG A 9 -6.33 7.32 0.96
CA ARG A 9 -7.73 7.28 1.36
C ARG A 9 -8.12 5.84 1.67
N GLN A 10 -8.52 5.60 2.91
CA GLN A 10 -9.12 4.33 3.29
C GLN A 10 -10.47 4.17 2.57
N ALA A 11 -10.60 3.11 1.78
CA ALA A 11 -11.87 2.76 1.14
C ALA A 11 -12.70 1.84 2.04
N ASP A 12 -12.03 0.91 2.73
CA ASP A 12 -12.62 0.01 3.72
C ASP A 12 -11.57 -0.45 4.76
N ASP A 13 -11.94 -1.35 5.67
CA ASP A 13 -11.08 -1.85 6.76
C ASP A 13 -9.81 -2.61 6.30
N TYR A 14 -9.77 -3.03 5.04
CA TYR A 14 -8.71 -3.82 4.44
C TYR A 14 -8.07 -3.16 3.22
N TYR A 15 -8.54 -1.98 2.79
CA TYR A 15 -8.11 -1.38 1.54
C TYR A 15 -7.92 0.12 1.62
N TRP A 16 -6.80 0.59 1.08
CA TRP A 16 -6.46 1.99 0.93
C TRP A 16 -6.09 2.29 -0.52
N ALA A 17 -6.65 3.36 -1.06
CA ALA A 17 -6.29 3.89 -2.38
C ALA A 17 -5.36 5.09 -2.21
N GLY A 18 -4.24 5.11 -2.92
CA GLY A 18 -3.28 6.21 -2.92
C GLY A 18 -3.31 6.97 -4.25
N ALA A 19 -2.12 7.36 -4.72
CA ALA A 19 -1.92 7.93 -6.06
C ALA A 19 -2.54 7.03 -7.15
N PRO A 20 -2.86 7.57 -8.35
CA PRO A 20 -3.52 6.80 -9.41
C PRO A 20 -2.81 5.47 -9.71
N GLY A 21 -3.57 4.37 -9.63
CA GLY A 21 -3.06 3.01 -9.82
C GLY A 21 -2.44 2.38 -8.58
N TRP A 22 -2.27 3.09 -7.46
CA TRP A 22 -1.62 2.56 -6.25
C TRP A 22 -2.61 2.21 -5.16
N THR A 23 -2.44 1.02 -4.59
CA THR A 23 -3.35 0.48 -3.57
C THR A 23 -2.57 -0.25 -2.50
N ILE A 24 -3.03 -0.16 -1.26
CA ILE A 24 -2.54 -0.98 -0.15
C ILE A 24 -3.68 -1.87 0.32
N CYS A 25 -3.42 -3.17 0.40
CA CYS A 25 -4.37 -4.16 0.88
C CYS A 25 -3.84 -4.78 2.18
N ARG A 26 -4.70 -4.92 3.19
CA ARG A 26 -4.42 -5.69 4.40
C ARG A 26 -4.93 -7.11 4.23
N VAL A 27 -4.02 -8.06 4.27
CA VAL A 27 -4.30 -9.49 4.08
C VAL A 27 -3.83 -10.30 5.27
N TRP A 28 -4.49 -11.42 5.56
CA TRP A 28 -4.05 -12.37 6.59
C TRP A 28 -3.26 -13.50 5.94
N VAL A 29 -1.95 -13.57 6.21
CA VAL A 29 -1.04 -14.56 5.61
C VAL A 29 -0.15 -15.15 6.69
N GLY A 30 -0.12 -16.49 6.78
CA GLY A 30 0.77 -17.19 7.70
C GLY A 30 0.53 -16.87 9.19
N GLY A 31 -0.71 -16.57 9.58
CA GLY A 31 -1.06 -16.30 10.98
C GLY A 31 -0.83 -14.85 11.44
N ALA A 32 -0.53 -13.94 10.52
CA ALA A 32 -0.39 -12.51 10.82
C ALA A 32 -1.01 -11.63 9.72
N TYR A 33 -1.41 -10.42 10.10
CA TYR A 33 -1.77 -9.39 9.11
C TYR A 33 -0.52 -8.85 8.41
N ARG A 34 -0.64 -8.68 7.11
CA ARG A 34 0.36 -8.07 6.23
C ARG A 34 -0.32 -6.98 5.41
N TYR A 35 0.46 -5.99 5.02
CA TYR A 35 0.04 -4.91 4.16
C TYR A 35 0.79 -5.03 2.84
N GLU A 36 0.06 -5.33 1.79
CA GLU A 36 0.58 -5.49 0.43
C GLU A 36 0.41 -4.20 -0.33
N LEU A 37 1.48 -3.75 -0.99
CA LEU A 37 1.45 -2.65 -1.93
C LEU A 37 1.29 -3.19 -3.34
N TRP A 38 0.31 -2.65 -4.05
CA TRP A 38 -0.03 -3.02 -5.41
C TRP A 38 0.01 -1.78 -6.32
N HIS A 39 0.43 -2.00 -7.56
CA HIS A 39 0.35 -1.02 -8.63
C HIS A 39 -0.42 -1.62 -9.80
N THR A 40 -1.54 -1.00 -10.14
CA THR A 40 -2.45 -1.39 -11.21
C THR A 40 -2.35 -0.39 -12.35
N ARG A 41 -1.98 -0.90 -13.52
CA ARG A 41 -1.88 -0.11 -14.76
C ARG A 41 -2.58 -0.87 -15.88
N ASP A 42 -3.40 -0.16 -16.66
CA ASP A 42 -4.12 -0.73 -17.81
C ASP A 42 -4.95 -1.99 -17.45
N GLY A 43 -5.51 -2.01 -16.23
CA GLY A 43 -6.30 -3.14 -15.70
C GLY A 43 -5.48 -4.32 -15.15
N VAL A 44 -4.14 -4.25 -15.22
CA VAL A 44 -3.25 -5.31 -14.71
C VAL A 44 -2.62 -4.88 -13.40
N GLY A 45 -2.97 -5.59 -12.32
CA GLY A 45 -2.40 -5.40 -10.97
C GLY A 45 -1.09 -6.14 -10.79
N ARG A 46 -0.04 -5.44 -10.34
CA ARG A 46 1.25 -6.02 -9.94
C ARG A 46 1.50 -5.76 -8.46
N MET A 47 1.73 -6.83 -7.70
CA MET A 47 2.21 -6.70 -6.32
C MET A 47 3.66 -6.20 -6.33
N VAL A 48 3.91 -5.08 -5.66
CA VAL A 48 5.25 -4.52 -5.49
C VAL A 48 5.94 -5.17 -4.29
N GLY A 49 5.20 -5.43 -3.22
CA GLY A 49 5.69 -6.19 -2.08
C GLY A 49 4.77 -6.12 -0.86
N SER A 50 5.15 -6.83 0.21
CA SER A 50 4.40 -6.85 1.47
C SER A 50 5.23 -6.37 2.66
N ARG A 51 4.56 -5.80 3.65
CA ARG A 51 5.14 -5.29 4.90
C ARG A 51 4.29 -5.69 6.10
N ALA A 52 4.87 -5.64 7.30
CA ALA A 52 4.19 -6.03 8.54
C ALA A 52 3.22 -4.94 9.05
N SER A 53 3.32 -3.71 8.54
CA SER A 53 2.53 -2.57 8.96
C SER A 53 2.13 -1.69 7.77
N PHE A 54 1.06 -0.91 7.94
CA PHE A 54 0.58 0.04 6.96
C PHE A 54 1.65 1.08 6.59
N GLN A 55 2.27 1.71 7.60
CA GLN A 55 3.35 2.69 7.40
C GLN A 55 4.54 2.08 6.66
N GLY A 56 4.83 0.79 6.87
CA GLY A 56 5.86 0.08 6.12
C GLY A 56 5.52 -0.03 4.62
N ALA A 57 4.26 -0.28 4.28
CA ALA A 57 3.80 -0.31 2.88
C ALA A 57 3.80 1.09 2.25
N VAL A 58 3.47 2.13 3.01
CA VAL A 58 3.60 3.53 2.57
C VAL A 58 5.06 3.89 2.28
N ALA A 59 5.98 3.56 3.18
CA ALA A 59 7.41 3.77 2.96
C ALA A 59 7.95 2.98 1.75
N LEU A 60 7.38 1.79 1.46
CA LEU A 60 7.70 1.03 0.26
C LEU A 60 7.25 1.77 -1.01
N PHE A 61 6.07 2.41 -1.00
CA PHE A 61 5.60 3.24 -2.11
C PHE A 61 6.53 4.44 -2.36
N GLU A 62 6.93 5.15 -1.31
CA GLU A 62 7.84 6.30 -1.41
C GLU A 62 9.20 5.92 -2.01
N GLN A 63 9.67 4.69 -1.78
CA GLN A 63 10.89 4.18 -2.41
C GLN A 63 10.73 3.96 -3.91
N GLN A 64 9.53 3.60 -4.38
CA GLN A 64 9.26 3.45 -5.82
C GLN A 64 9.19 4.81 -6.53
N ALA A 65 8.64 5.83 -5.89
CA ALA A 65 8.51 7.17 -6.46
C ALA A 65 9.84 7.93 -6.58
N LYS A 66 10.89 7.48 -5.87
CA LYS A 66 12.24 8.07 -5.92
C LYS A 66 13.19 7.34 -6.88
N GLY A 67 12.74 6.24 -7.49
CA GLY A 67 13.50 5.38 -8.38
C GLY A 67 13.27 5.67 -9.86
#